data_AF-A0A4Y8L3Y3-F1
#
_entry.id   AF-A0A4Y8L3Y3-F1
#
_cell.length_a   1.000
_cell.length_b   1.000
_cell.length_c   1.000
_cell.angle_alpha   90.00
_cell.angle_beta   90.00
_cell.angle_gamma   90.00
#
_symmetry.space_group_name_H-M   'P 1'
#
loop_
_entity.id
_entity.type
_entity.pdbx_description
1 polymer ?
#
loop_
_entity_poly.entity_id
_entity_poly.type
_entity_poly.pdbx_seq_one_letter_code
_entity_poly.pdbx_strand_id
1 'polypeptide(L)'
;MTDYKTQIKELRQIVPIPMSEALQMLKENNGDVKLCVEKFKAAAIAKICSETSCDKYTAEKYYEREKYDLNRTVSMIREDMYDLNYKPIGGITAEGLGKVRLWISFVEEKDFATALDYKELPEVIRSLLLIPSLKHFGIAVQQARKIKDSIFKGYSDDLSIDEFVRRNVRLDDHLEFQKLYKSVTLSIIPLKEELNRHRRNMK
;
A
#
# COMPACT_ATOMS: atom_id res chain seq x y z
N MET A 1 -29.27 -14.78 -35.58
CA MET A 1 -28.46 -14.39 -34.41
C MET A 1 -27.49 -13.34 -34.89
N THR A 2 -27.60 -12.09 -34.42
CA THR A 2 -26.66 -11.02 -34.79
C THR A 2 -25.28 -11.36 -34.24
N ASP A 3 -24.28 -11.48 -35.11
CA ASP A 3 -22.89 -11.68 -34.71
C ASP A 3 -22.28 -10.33 -34.33
N TYR A 4 -21.93 -10.17 -33.06
CA TYR A 4 -21.35 -8.92 -32.52
C TYR A 4 -19.80 -8.95 -32.46
N LYS A 5 -19.16 -9.97 -33.04
CA LYS A 5 -17.71 -10.20 -32.88
C LYS A 5 -16.85 -9.00 -33.27
N THR A 6 -17.18 -8.30 -34.35
CA THR A 6 -16.45 -7.10 -34.81
C THR A 6 -16.67 -5.92 -33.87
N GLN A 7 -17.91 -5.64 -33.51
CA GLN A 7 -18.29 -4.54 -32.62
C GLN A 7 -17.69 -4.72 -31.21
N ILE A 8 -17.62 -5.96 -30.71
CA ILE A 8 -16.95 -6.27 -29.44
C ILE A 8 -15.46 -5.91 -29.51
N LYS A 9 -14.79 -6.24 -30.63
CA LYS A 9 -13.37 -5.93 -30.81
C LYS A 9 -13.15 -4.42 -30.86
N GLU A 10 -13.98 -3.69 -31.61
CA GLU A 10 -13.91 -2.23 -31.69
C GLU A 10 -14.16 -1.57 -30.32
N LEU A 11 -15.21 -1.97 -29.61
CA LEU A 11 -15.55 -1.43 -28.29
C LEU A 11 -14.40 -1.63 -27.28
N ARG A 12 -13.83 -2.84 -27.24
CA ARG A 12 -12.73 -3.19 -26.32
C ARG A 12 -11.38 -2.58 -26.69
N GLN A 13 -11.22 -2.05 -27.91
CA GLN A 13 -10.06 -1.24 -28.29
C GLN A 13 -10.16 0.20 -27.77
N ILE A 14 -11.38 0.69 -27.50
CA ILE A 14 -11.62 2.07 -27.04
C ILE A 14 -11.67 2.13 -25.51
N VAL A 15 -12.32 1.17 -24.85
CA VAL A 15 -12.47 1.11 -23.39
C VAL A 15 -12.11 -0.27 -22.85
N PRO A 16 -11.54 -0.37 -21.63
CA PRO A 16 -11.14 -1.64 -21.02
C PRO A 16 -12.34 -2.41 -20.44
N ILE A 17 -13.33 -2.70 -21.29
CA ILE A 17 -14.56 -3.37 -20.88
C ILE A 17 -14.40 -4.91 -20.94
N PRO A 18 -14.89 -5.65 -19.92
CA PRO A 18 -14.95 -7.11 -19.95
C PRO A 18 -15.80 -7.65 -21.12
N MET A 19 -15.46 -8.85 -21.60
CA MET A 19 -16.14 -9.48 -22.74
C MET A 19 -17.66 -9.64 -22.53
N SER A 20 -18.05 -10.10 -21.33
CA SER A 20 -19.46 -10.32 -20.97
C SER A 20 -20.26 -9.02 -20.98
N GLU A 21 -19.70 -7.96 -20.39
CA GLU A 21 -20.32 -6.64 -20.32
C GLU A 21 -20.39 -5.98 -21.70
N ALA A 22 -19.34 -6.10 -22.52
CA ALA A 22 -19.34 -5.65 -23.91
C ALA A 22 -20.46 -6.28 -24.74
N LEU A 23 -20.63 -7.60 -24.63
CA LEU A 23 -21.69 -8.33 -25.32
C LEU A 23 -23.08 -7.88 -24.84
N GLN A 24 -23.25 -7.68 -23.54
CA GLN A 24 -24.52 -7.22 -22.98
C GLN A 24 -24.87 -5.80 -23.46
N MET A 25 -23.94 -4.86 -23.35
CA MET A 25 -24.16 -3.48 -23.80
C MET A 25 -24.48 -3.42 -25.30
N LEU A 26 -23.78 -4.19 -26.13
CA LEU A 26 -24.06 -4.23 -27.56
C LEU A 26 -25.46 -4.78 -27.87
N LYS A 27 -25.93 -5.79 -27.14
CA LYS A 27 -27.31 -6.30 -27.28
C LYS A 27 -28.35 -5.26 -26.90
N GLU A 28 -28.15 -4.55 -25.79
CA GLU A 28 -29.07 -3.54 -25.28
C GLU A 28 -29.11 -2.27 -26.14
N ASN A 29 -28.07 -2.02 -26.92
CA ASN A 29 -27.90 -0.82 -27.74
C ASN A 29 -27.85 -1.13 -29.25
N ASN A 30 -28.43 -2.24 -29.69
CA ASN A 30 -28.56 -2.63 -31.10
C ASN A 30 -27.23 -2.65 -31.88
N GLY A 31 -26.12 -2.97 -31.21
CA GLY A 31 -24.78 -3.01 -31.80
C GLY A 31 -24.10 -1.65 -31.97
N ASP A 32 -24.66 -0.55 -31.46
CA ASP A 32 -24.05 0.78 -31.55
C ASP A 32 -22.84 0.90 -30.61
N VAL A 33 -21.65 0.78 -31.19
CA VAL A 33 -20.37 0.88 -30.48
C VAL A 33 -20.18 2.26 -29.83
N LYS A 34 -20.53 3.35 -30.51
CA LYS A 34 -20.32 4.72 -30.00
C LYS A 34 -21.19 4.95 -28.77
N LEU A 35 -22.47 4.59 -28.86
CA LEU A 35 -23.40 4.70 -27.74
C LEU A 35 -22.95 3.83 -26.55
N CYS A 36 -22.41 2.64 -26.81
CA CYS A 36 -21.86 1.79 -25.75
C CYS A 36 -20.65 2.44 -25.07
N VAL A 37 -19.72 3.04 -25.83
CA VAL A 37 -18.57 3.78 -25.27
C VAL A 37 -19.05 4.93 -24.38
N GLU A 38 -19.99 5.75 -24.85
CA GLU A 38 -20.51 6.89 -24.09
C GLU A 38 -21.17 6.44 -22.79
N LYS A 39 -22.04 5.43 -22.84
CA LYS A 39 -22.70 4.87 -21.65
C LYS A 39 -21.70 4.28 -20.66
N PHE A 40 -20.71 3.54 -21.15
CA PHE A 40 -19.67 2.94 -20.31
C PHE A 40 -18.86 4.01 -19.59
N LYS A 41 -18.40 5.03 -20.31
CA LYS A 41 -17.67 6.16 -19.73
C LYS A 41 -18.53 6.94 -18.74
N ALA A 42 -19.79 7.25 -19.07
CA ALA A 42 -20.69 7.96 -18.19
C ALA A 42 -20.92 7.22 -16.86
N ALA A 43 -21.12 5.89 -16.93
CA ALA A 43 -21.26 5.05 -15.74
C ALA A 43 -19.97 5.05 -14.89
N ALA A 44 -18.80 4.93 -15.54
CA ALA A 44 -17.52 4.99 -14.87
C ALA A 44 -17.27 6.34 -14.19
N ILE A 45 -17.56 7.47 -14.87
CA ILE A 45 -17.43 8.82 -14.33
C ILE A 45 -18.33 9.00 -13.10
N ALA A 46 -19.58 8.57 -13.17
CA ALA A 46 -20.50 8.63 -12.02
C ALA A 46 -19.95 7.84 -10.82
N LYS A 47 -19.40 6.65 -11.07
CA LYS A 47 -18.76 5.84 -10.04
C LYS A 47 -17.51 6.51 -9.46
N ILE A 48 -16.65 7.10 -10.29
CA ILE A 48 -15.48 7.87 -9.83
C ILE A 48 -15.90 9.03 -8.94
N CYS A 49 -16.88 9.83 -9.36
CA CYS A 49 -17.39 10.95 -8.56
C CYS A 49 -17.91 10.48 -7.20
N SER A 50 -18.67 9.38 -7.17
CA SER A 50 -19.17 8.78 -5.92
C SER A 50 -18.04 8.31 -5.00
N GLU A 51 -17.03 7.62 -5.54
CA GLU A 51 -15.95 7.02 -4.75
C GLU A 51 -14.87 8.00 -4.26
N THR A 52 -14.79 9.18 -4.88
CA THR A 52 -13.73 10.17 -4.62
C THR A 52 -14.29 11.52 -4.16
N SER A 53 -15.59 11.73 -4.28
CA SER A 53 -16.27 13.01 -4.03
C SER A 53 -15.75 14.18 -4.88
N CYS A 54 -15.04 13.91 -5.99
CA CYS A 54 -14.65 14.95 -6.94
C CYS A 54 -15.81 15.33 -7.87
N ASP A 55 -15.69 16.48 -8.51
CA ASP A 55 -16.62 16.92 -9.54
C ASP A 55 -16.43 16.15 -10.86
N LYS A 56 -17.44 16.22 -11.72
CA LYS A 56 -17.47 15.49 -13.00
C LYS A 56 -16.29 15.85 -13.92
N TYR A 57 -15.89 17.12 -13.97
CA TYR A 57 -14.81 17.57 -14.84
C TYR A 57 -13.47 16.97 -14.39
N THR A 58 -13.22 16.97 -13.08
CA THR A 58 -12.05 16.30 -12.50
C THR A 58 -12.05 14.80 -12.81
N ALA A 59 -13.18 14.12 -12.61
CA ALA A 59 -13.31 12.69 -12.91
C ALA A 59 -13.02 12.38 -14.39
N GLU A 60 -13.58 13.13 -15.33
CA GLU A 60 -13.36 12.97 -16.77
C GLU A 60 -11.88 13.12 -17.15
N LYS A 61 -11.23 14.17 -16.66
CA LYS A 61 -9.82 14.47 -16.96
C LYS A 61 -8.89 13.35 -16.48
N TYR A 62 -9.08 12.84 -15.26
CA TYR A 62 -8.27 11.74 -14.75
C TYR A 62 -8.59 10.44 -15.47
N TYR A 63 -9.86 10.17 -15.74
CA TYR A 63 -10.27 8.93 -16.39
C TYR A 63 -9.68 8.80 -17.79
N GLU A 64 -9.64 9.89 -18.55
CA GLU A 64 -8.95 9.92 -19.84
C GLU A 64 -7.43 9.75 -19.69
N ARG A 65 -6.81 10.46 -18.73
CA ARG A 65 -5.36 10.36 -18.45
C ARG A 65 -4.91 8.95 -18.11
N GLU A 66 -5.70 8.22 -17.32
CA GLU A 66 -5.43 6.83 -16.92
C GLU A 66 -5.97 5.81 -17.95
N LYS A 67 -6.24 6.23 -19.18
CA LYS A 67 -6.66 5.36 -20.30
C LYS A 67 -7.92 4.55 -19.99
N TYR A 68 -8.87 5.19 -19.33
CA TYR A 68 -10.16 4.64 -18.93
C TYR A 68 -10.07 3.45 -17.95
N ASP A 69 -8.96 3.32 -17.22
CA ASP A 69 -8.85 2.41 -16.07
C ASP A 69 -9.50 3.04 -14.84
N LEU A 70 -10.64 2.47 -14.45
CA LEU A 70 -11.44 2.97 -13.32
C LEU A 70 -10.66 2.94 -12.00
N ASN A 71 -10.01 1.82 -11.68
CA ASN A 71 -9.36 1.62 -10.39
C ASN A 71 -8.16 2.54 -10.26
N ARG A 72 -7.36 2.64 -11.32
CA ARG A 72 -6.21 3.54 -11.38
C ARG A 72 -6.64 5.00 -11.26
N THR A 73 -7.73 5.38 -11.92
CA THR A 73 -8.30 6.74 -11.84
C THR A 73 -8.71 7.11 -10.41
N VAL A 74 -9.49 6.25 -9.75
CA VAL A 74 -9.92 6.45 -8.36
C VAL A 74 -8.72 6.58 -7.44
N SER A 75 -7.73 5.70 -7.57
CA SER A 75 -6.50 5.76 -6.78
C SER A 75 -5.75 7.08 -6.98
N MET A 76 -5.54 7.51 -8.22
CA MET A 76 -4.81 8.76 -8.51
C MET A 76 -5.53 10.01 -7.97
N ILE A 77 -6.86 10.08 -8.08
CA ILE A 77 -7.61 11.20 -7.50
C ILE A 77 -7.47 11.21 -5.97
N ARG A 78 -7.55 10.05 -5.32
CA ARG A 78 -7.36 9.95 -3.86
C ARG A 78 -5.96 10.38 -3.42
N GLU A 79 -4.93 10.01 -4.17
CA GLU A 79 -3.55 10.45 -3.90
C GLU A 79 -3.40 11.97 -4.03
N ASP A 80 -3.92 12.56 -5.11
CA ASP A 80 -3.81 14.01 -5.32
C ASP A 80 -4.64 14.79 -4.29
N MET A 81 -5.81 14.28 -3.91
CA MET A 81 -6.61 14.83 -2.82
C MET A 81 -5.91 14.72 -1.46
N TYR A 82 -5.19 13.62 -1.22
CA TYR A 82 -4.37 13.48 -0.02
C TYR A 82 -3.26 14.53 0.00
N ASP A 83 -2.55 14.72 -1.12
CA ASP A 83 -1.44 15.67 -1.24
C ASP A 83 -1.92 17.13 -1.06
N LEU A 84 -3.02 17.49 -1.71
CA LEU A 84 -3.62 18.83 -1.58
C LEU A 84 -4.05 19.15 -0.14
N ASN A 85 -4.50 18.15 0.60
CA ASN A 85 -4.98 18.30 1.97
C ASN A 85 -3.94 17.85 3.01
N TYR A 86 -2.69 17.65 2.60
CA TYR A 86 -1.66 17.13 3.48
C TYR A 86 -1.39 18.07 4.64
N LYS A 87 -1.42 17.52 5.86
CA LYS A 87 -1.07 18.25 7.07
C LYS A 87 0.25 17.70 7.61
N PRO A 88 1.33 18.52 7.66
CA PRO A 88 2.59 18.11 8.24
C PRO A 88 2.39 17.62 9.68
N ILE A 89 3.04 16.50 10.00
CA ILE A 89 3.00 15.92 11.35
C ILE A 89 4.20 16.47 12.12
N GLY A 90 3.94 17.06 13.29
CA GLY A 90 5.00 17.60 14.16
C GLY A 90 6.03 16.53 14.53
N GLY A 91 7.32 16.87 14.40
CA GLY A 91 8.44 15.99 14.75
C GLY A 91 8.80 14.91 13.71
N ILE A 92 7.99 14.77 12.65
CA ILE A 92 8.29 13.91 11.51
C ILE A 92 9.21 14.66 10.54
N THR A 93 10.37 14.05 10.24
CA THR A 93 11.41 14.64 9.37
C THR A 93 11.72 13.74 8.19
N ALA A 94 12.25 14.34 7.11
CA ALA A 94 12.74 13.64 5.93
C ALA A 94 13.76 12.54 6.25
N GLU A 95 14.66 12.84 7.19
CA GLU A 95 15.66 11.89 7.69
C GLU A 95 15.02 10.74 8.47
N GLY A 96 14.06 11.04 9.36
CA GLY A 96 13.33 10.03 10.13
C GLY A 96 12.60 9.04 9.22
N LEU A 97 11.90 9.54 8.19
CA LEU A 97 11.27 8.68 7.18
C LEU A 97 12.31 7.87 6.38
N GLY A 98 13.47 8.45 6.09
CA GLY A 98 14.59 7.76 5.45
C GLY A 98 15.09 6.57 6.28
N LYS A 99 15.21 6.74 7.60
CA LYS A 99 15.59 5.67 8.53
C LYS A 99 14.55 4.55 8.57
N VAL A 100 13.25 4.88 8.55
CA VAL A 100 12.19 3.85 8.44
C VAL A 100 12.32 3.09 7.12
N ARG A 101 12.55 3.78 6.00
CA ARG A 101 12.73 3.13 4.69
C ARG A 101 13.93 2.18 4.66
N LEU A 102 15.06 2.59 5.24
CA LEU A 102 16.25 1.75 5.35
C LEU A 102 16.02 0.55 6.29
N TRP A 103 15.27 0.75 7.37
CA TRP A 103 14.88 -0.36 8.23
C TRP A 103 14.01 -1.39 7.50
N ILE A 104 13.07 -0.93 6.67
CA ILE A 104 12.24 -1.83 5.85
C ILE A 104 13.10 -2.66 4.89
N SER A 105 14.12 -2.08 4.24
CA SER A 105 15.00 -2.87 3.37
C SER A 105 15.76 -3.94 4.14
N PHE A 106 16.14 -3.70 5.40
CA PHE A 106 16.70 -4.76 6.25
C PHE A 106 15.69 -5.88 6.55
N VAL A 107 14.42 -5.55 6.76
CA VAL A 107 13.36 -6.57 6.96
C VAL A 107 13.20 -7.44 5.70
N GLU A 108 13.31 -6.85 4.51
CA GLU A 108 13.14 -7.56 3.23
C GLU A 108 14.39 -8.35 2.81
N GLU A 109 15.59 -7.81 3.02
CA GLU A 109 16.86 -8.45 2.63
C GLU A 109 17.28 -9.55 3.59
N LYS A 110 16.94 -9.40 4.87
CA LYS A 110 17.26 -10.37 5.93
C LYS A 110 15.96 -10.95 6.45
N ASP A 111 15.51 -10.44 7.59
CA ASP A 111 14.27 -10.82 8.24
C ASP A 111 13.92 -9.78 9.31
N PHE A 112 12.69 -9.85 9.83
CA PHE A 112 12.22 -8.92 10.85
C PHE A 112 12.99 -9.04 12.18
N ALA A 113 13.37 -10.25 12.59
CA ALA A 113 14.09 -10.46 13.85
C ALA A 113 15.49 -9.83 13.83
N THR A 114 16.22 -9.97 12.73
CA THR A 114 17.51 -9.34 12.47
C THR A 114 17.39 -7.82 12.36
N ALA A 115 16.33 -7.32 11.70
CA ALA A 115 16.09 -5.89 11.58
C ALA A 115 15.81 -5.19 12.92
N LEU A 116 15.48 -5.93 13.99
CA LEU A 116 15.35 -5.36 15.34
C LEU A 116 16.69 -4.95 15.94
N ASP A 117 17.84 -5.38 15.41
CA ASP A 117 19.17 -4.93 15.88
C ASP A 117 19.68 -3.72 15.11
N TYR A 118 18.85 -3.14 14.22
CA TYR A 118 19.20 -1.94 13.51
C TYR A 118 19.52 -0.79 14.47
N LYS A 119 20.69 -0.18 14.33
CA LYS A 119 21.20 0.85 15.25
C LYS A 119 20.23 2.03 15.45
N GLU A 120 19.54 2.43 14.39
CA GLU A 120 18.60 3.56 14.39
C GLU A 120 17.14 3.11 14.64
N LEU A 121 16.93 1.90 15.18
CA LEU A 121 15.58 1.41 15.51
C LEU A 121 14.79 2.38 16.43
N PRO A 122 15.39 3.06 17.43
CA PRO A 122 14.67 4.04 18.24
C PRO A 122 14.03 5.16 17.40
N GLU A 123 14.74 5.68 16.40
CA GLU A 123 14.27 6.69 15.47
C GLU A 123 13.19 6.16 14.53
N VAL A 124 13.31 4.89 14.12
CA VAL A 124 12.30 4.18 13.33
C VAL A 124 11.00 4.09 14.12
N ILE A 125 11.06 3.58 15.36
CA ILE A 125 9.90 3.45 16.25
C ILE A 125 9.27 4.82 16.49
N ARG A 126 10.08 5.84 16.81
CA ARG A 126 9.58 7.22 17.02
C ARG A 126 8.83 7.74 15.80
N SER A 127 9.37 7.53 14.60
CA SER A 127 8.74 7.99 13.35
C SER A 127 7.43 7.26 13.08
N LEU A 128 7.38 5.94 13.27
CA LEU A 128 6.16 5.15 13.11
C LEU A 128 5.07 5.56 14.12
N LEU A 129 5.45 5.83 15.37
CA LEU A 129 4.51 6.23 16.43
C LEU A 129 3.89 7.62 16.22
N LEU A 130 4.60 8.52 15.55
CA LEU A 130 4.11 9.88 15.25
C LEU A 130 3.08 9.89 14.12
N ILE A 131 3.13 8.92 13.19
CA ILE A 131 2.19 8.84 12.07
C ILE A 131 0.95 8.04 12.50
N PRO A 132 -0.25 8.65 12.56
CA PRO A 132 -1.44 7.97 13.10
C PRO A 132 -1.78 6.65 12.40
N SER A 133 -1.68 6.61 11.07
CA SER A 133 -1.92 5.41 10.25
C SER A 133 -0.87 4.31 10.48
N LEU A 134 0.34 4.65 10.94
CA LEU A 134 1.44 3.72 11.17
C LEU A 134 1.71 3.41 12.64
N LYS A 135 0.99 4.06 13.57
CA LYS A 135 1.22 3.95 15.02
C LYS A 135 1.20 2.52 15.52
N HIS A 136 0.29 1.69 15.00
CA HIS A 136 0.19 0.29 15.37
C HIS A 136 1.45 -0.52 15.00
N PHE A 137 2.12 -0.20 13.88
CA PHE A 137 3.42 -0.78 13.55
C PHE A 137 4.50 -0.34 14.52
N GLY A 138 4.55 0.94 14.89
CA GLY A 138 5.50 1.44 15.89
C GLY A 138 5.37 0.69 17.22
N ILE A 139 4.14 0.41 17.65
CA ILE A 139 3.86 -0.40 18.86
C ILE A 139 4.34 -1.85 18.66
N ALA A 140 4.02 -2.47 17.53
CA ALA A 140 4.41 -3.85 17.24
C ALA A 140 5.93 -4.03 17.21
N VAL A 141 6.66 -3.11 16.57
CA VAL A 141 8.13 -3.11 16.51
C VAL A 141 8.71 -2.92 17.92
N GLN A 142 8.16 -2.00 18.72
CA GLN A 142 8.59 -1.79 20.10
C GLN A 142 8.36 -3.02 20.98
N GLN A 143 7.22 -3.70 20.84
CA GLN A 143 6.93 -4.94 21.58
C GLN A 143 7.86 -6.07 21.16
N ALA A 144 8.07 -6.27 19.86
CA ALA A 144 8.98 -7.28 19.34
C ALA A 144 10.42 -7.06 19.84
N ARG A 145 10.88 -5.80 19.86
CA ARG A 145 12.20 -5.45 20.41
C ARG A 145 12.30 -5.81 21.89
N LYS A 146 11.30 -5.48 22.71
CA LYS A 146 11.27 -5.83 24.15
C LYS A 146 11.34 -7.34 24.39
N ILE A 147 10.63 -8.13 23.58
CA ILE A 147 10.68 -9.60 23.66
C ILE A 147 12.10 -10.10 23.36
N LYS A 148 12.69 -9.61 22.27
CA LYS A 148 14.06 -9.97 21.89
C LYS A 148 15.07 -9.58 22.96
N ASP A 149 15.00 -8.34 23.48
CA ASP A 149 15.88 -7.87 24.56
C ASP A 149 15.75 -8.73 25.82
N SER A 150 14.55 -9.20 26.15
CA SER A 150 14.32 -10.08 27.29
C SER A 150 15.00 -11.45 27.10
N ILE A 151 14.85 -12.05 25.91
CA ILE A 151 15.44 -13.36 25.56
C ILE A 151 16.96 -13.28 25.47
N PHE A 152 17.47 -12.18 24.91
CA PHE A 152 18.91 -11.90 24.75
C PHE A 152 19.53 -11.16 25.94
N LYS A 153 18.82 -11.02 27.06
CA LYS A 153 19.35 -10.39 28.27
C LYS A 153 20.62 -11.10 28.75
N GLY A 154 21.70 -10.34 28.92
CA GLY A 154 22.99 -10.87 29.33
C GLY A 154 23.68 -11.77 28.28
N TYR A 155 23.25 -11.72 27.02
CA TYR A 155 24.02 -12.27 25.91
C TYR A 155 25.19 -11.32 25.59
N SER A 156 26.31 -11.91 25.19
CA SER A 156 27.50 -11.23 24.71
C SER A 156 28.17 -12.10 23.64
N ASP A 157 28.88 -11.46 22.72
CA ASP A 157 29.45 -12.12 21.53
C ASP A 157 30.60 -13.10 21.84
N ASP A 158 31.07 -13.12 23.10
CA ASP A 158 32.05 -14.09 23.63
C ASP A 158 31.41 -15.41 24.10
N LEU A 159 30.07 -15.49 24.13
CA LEU A 159 29.35 -16.73 24.41
C LEU A 159 29.39 -17.69 23.20
N SER A 160 29.18 -18.97 23.47
CA SER A 160 29.25 -20.00 22.42
C SER A 160 28.15 -19.85 21.36
N ILE A 161 28.43 -20.40 20.17
CA ILE A 161 27.45 -20.50 19.08
C ILE A 161 26.20 -21.27 19.54
N ASP A 162 26.34 -22.29 20.40
CA ASP A 162 25.19 -23.03 20.92
C ASP A 162 24.24 -22.17 21.75
N GLU A 163 24.78 -21.23 22.54
CA GLU A 163 23.96 -20.29 23.32
C GLU A 163 23.26 -19.27 22.42
N PHE A 164 23.94 -18.83 21.35
CA PHE A 164 23.31 -18.02 20.30
C PHE A 164 22.14 -18.77 19.63
N VAL A 165 22.36 -20.02 19.21
CA VAL A 165 21.32 -20.86 18.59
C VAL A 165 20.15 -21.07 19.55
N ARG A 166 20.42 -21.42 20.81
CA ARG A 166 19.39 -21.64 21.83
C ARG A 166 18.47 -20.43 22.03
N ARG A 167 19.02 -19.22 22.02
CA ARG A 167 18.23 -17.99 22.18
C ARG A 167 17.42 -17.65 20.94
N ASN A 168 17.96 -17.90 19.75
CA ASN A 168 17.19 -17.75 18.51
C ASN A 168 16.01 -18.74 18.47
N VAL A 169 16.22 -20.01 18.83
CA VAL A 169 15.12 -20.99 18.96
C VAL A 169 14.05 -20.51 19.93
N ARG A 170 14.44 -19.97 21.09
CA ARG A 170 13.48 -19.38 22.05
C ARG A 170 12.69 -18.20 21.48
N LEU A 171 13.33 -17.37 20.66
CA LEU A 171 12.69 -16.23 20.01
C LEU A 171 11.69 -16.72 18.95
N ASP A 172 12.10 -17.69 18.14
CA ASP A 172 11.27 -18.31 17.12
C ASP A 172 10.05 -19.01 17.72
N ASP A 173 10.19 -19.66 18.88
CA ASP A 173 9.10 -20.33 19.60
C ASP A 173 8.19 -19.38 20.39
N HIS A 174 8.56 -18.09 20.52
CA HIS A 174 7.79 -17.14 21.31
C HIS A 174 6.50 -16.72 20.57
N LEU A 175 5.35 -17.24 21.01
CA LEU A 175 4.04 -17.07 20.34
C LEU A 175 3.67 -15.61 20.01
N GLU A 176 3.91 -14.68 20.93
CA GLU A 176 3.64 -13.25 20.67
C GLU A 176 4.60 -12.68 19.62
N PHE A 177 5.86 -13.11 19.63
CA PHE A 177 6.85 -12.66 18.66
C PHE A 177 6.49 -13.14 17.26
N GLN A 178 6.10 -14.41 17.11
CA GLN A 178 5.60 -14.96 15.84
C GLN A 178 4.41 -14.17 15.28
N LYS A 179 3.46 -13.76 16.14
CA LYS A 179 2.32 -12.93 15.73
C LYS A 179 2.76 -11.56 15.24
N LEU A 180 3.65 -10.89 15.97
CA LEU A 180 4.20 -9.59 15.59
C LEU A 180 5.01 -9.69 14.30
N TYR A 181 5.86 -10.71 14.19
CA TYR A 181 6.66 -11.01 13.01
C TYR A 181 5.79 -11.15 11.76
N LYS A 182 4.74 -11.97 11.84
CA LYS A 182 3.80 -12.16 10.73
C LYS A 182 3.06 -10.87 10.39
N SER A 183 2.59 -10.14 11.41
CA SER A 183 1.86 -8.89 11.22
C SER A 183 2.68 -7.82 10.50
N VAL A 184 3.95 -7.64 10.90
CA VAL A 184 4.85 -6.65 10.29
C VAL A 184 5.21 -7.08 8.87
N THR A 185 5.63 -8.33 8.68
CA THR A 185 6.06 -8.85 7.36
C THR A 185 4.95 -8.77 6.31
N LEU A 186 3.70 -9.09 6.68
CA LEU A 186 2.55 -8.99 5.75
C LEU A 186 2.17 -7.55 5.40
N SER A 187 2.66 -6.57 6.16
CA SER A 187 2.26 -5.17 6.02
C SER A 187 3.37 -4.26 5.49
N ILE A 188 4.48 -4.82 5.00
CA ILE A 188 5.60 -4.03 4.47
C ILE A 188 5.19 -3.16 3.29
N ILE A 189 4.37 -3.68 2.37
CA ILE A 189 3.88 -2.93 1.21
C ILE A 189 3.03 -1.73 1.62
N PRO A 190 1.92 -1.89 2.39
CA PRO A 190 1.11 -0.73 2.80
C PRO A 190 1.89 0.26 3.67
N LEU A 191 2.85 -0.22 4.47
CA LEU A 191 3.73 0.64 5.25
C LEU A 191 4.64 1.51 4.35
N LYS A 192 5.22 0.94 3.29
CA LYS A 192 6.01 1.68 2.29
C LYS A 192 5.17 2.73 1.56
N GLU A 193 3.96 2.37 1.15
CA GLU A 193 3.05 3.29 0.44
C GLU A 193 2.74 4.52 1.29
N GLU A 194 2.35 4.30 2.55
CA GLU A 194 2.04 5.39 3.48
C GLU A 194 3.27 6.26 3.79
N LEU A 195 4.45 5.67 3.98
CA LEU A 195 5.69 6.42 4.16
C LEU A 195 6.01 7.29 2.94
N ASN A 196 5.81 6.77 1.73
CA ASN A 196 6.06 7.52 0.50
C ASN A 196 5.09 8.71 0.37
N ARG A 197 3.81 8.54 0.76
CA ARG A 197 2.84 9.64 0.83
C ARG A 197 3.31 10.75 1.77
N HIS A 198 3.78 10.41 2.96
CA HIS A 198 4.33 11.43 3.86
C HIS A 198 5.61 12.07 3.30
N ARG A 199 6.52 11.26 2.74
CA ARG A 199 7.82 11.74 2.26
C ARG A 199 7.70 12.71 1.09
N ARG A 200 6.79 12.45 0.13
CA ARG A 200 6.62 13.30 -1.07
C ARG A 200 6.01 14.66 -0.75
N ASN A 201 5.25 14.76 0.35
CA ASN A 201 4.62 16.01 0.81
C ASN A 201 5.49 16.81 1.80
N MET A 202 6.67 16.29 2.16
CA MET A 202 7.67 17.08 2.89
C MET A 202 8.40 18.01 1.92
N LYS A 203 8.13 19.30 2.02
CA LYS A 203 8.90 20.36 1.35
C LYS A 203 10.15 20.69 2.14
#